data_AF-A0A3B9VD01-F1
#
_entry.id   AF-A0A3B9VD01-F1
#
_cell.length_a   1.000
_cell.length_b   1.000
_cell.length_c   1.000
_cell.angle_alpha   90.00
_cell.angle_beta   90.00
_cell.angle_gamma   90.00
#
_symmetry.space_group_name_H-M   'P 1'
#
loop_
_entity.id
_entity.type
_entity.pdbx_description
1 polymer ?
#
loop_
_entity_poly.entity_id
_entity_poly.type
_entity_poly.pdbx_seq_one_letter_code
_entity_poly.pdbx_strand_id
1 'polypeptide(L)'
;MKIEDIKKDMLDKLNAMSAEELLKWAFDNFGDRAAIGTSFQLTGTVIIDLASKYTKRFRVFTIDTLRLHPETYDAIKAAEKKYGLKIERFTPDGSALKNMLDRFGEYLFFMDKAKQEYCCMVRKVEPNKRALKTLNVWITGLRKDQSDYRKTVEKAAIIEEDGRKILKLSPLADWDMAKIWQ
;
A
#
# COMPACT_ATOMS: atom_id res chain seq x y z
N MET A 1 16.73 12.57 2.22
CA MET A 1 17.43 11.37 2.71
C MET A 1 17.49 10.27 1.64
N LYS A 2 18.55 9.45 1.62
CA LYS A 2 18.65 8.27 0.72
C LYS A 2 18.30 6.99 1.49
N ILE A 3 17.88 5.93 0.80
CA ILE A 3 17.48 4.67 1.46
C ILE A 3 18.69 3.90 1.96
N GLU A 4 19.83 4.05 1.28
CA GLU A 4 21.10 3.43 1.62
C GLU A 4 21.63 3.89 2.99
N ASP A 5 21.16 5.05 3.46
CA ASP A 5 21.51 5.62 4.76
C ASP A 5 20.71 4.99 5.91
N ILE A 6 19.66 4.21 5.62
CA ILE A 6 18.85 3.54 6.65
C ILE A 6 19.55 2.27 7.11
N LYS A 7 20.23 2.39 8.24
CA LYS A 7 20.88 1.30 8.97
C LYS A 7 19.99 0.78 10.10
N LYS A 8 20.44 -0.29 10.76
CA LYS A 8 19.73 -0.95 11.86
C LYS A 8 19.29 0.04 12.95
N ASP A 9 20.18 0.89 13.44
CA ASP A 9 19.83 1.87 14.50
C ASP A 9 18.72 2.84 14.09
N MET A 10 18.60 3.16 12.80
CA MET A 10 17.49 3.97 12.29
C MET A 10 16.21 3.15 12.26
N LEU A 11 16.25 1.89 11.81
CA LEU A 11 15.09 1.00 11.84
C LEU A 11 14.57 0.81 13.27
N ASP A 12 15.45 0.64 14.25
CA ASP A 12 15.07 0.50 15.67
C ASP A 12 14.34 1.78 16.17
N LYS A 13 14.85 2.97 15.81
CA LYS A 13 14.18 4.24 16.10
C LYS A 13 12.81 4.35 15.44
N LEU A 14 12.70 3.99 14.17
CA LEU A 14 11.42 4.01 13.43
C LEU A 14 10.41 3.02 14.01
N ASN A 15 10.87 1.86 14.48
CA ASN A 15 10.02 0.87 15.12
C ASN A 15 9.49 1.34 16.49
N ALA A 16 10.22 2.21 17.18
CA ALA A 16 9.78 2.80 18.45
C ALA A 16 8.80 3.97 18.28
N MET A 17 8.68 4.57 17.08
CA MET A 17 7.78 5.70 16.84
C MET A 17 6.29 5.32 16.95
N SER A 18 5.48 6.30 17.34
CA SER A 18 4.02 6.26 17.14
C SER A 18 3.66 6.25 15.65
N ALA A 19 2.41 5.95 15.32
CA ALA A 19 1.96 5.89 13.92
C ALA A 19 2.06 7.28 13.26
N GLU A 20 1.71 8.31 14.02
CA GLU A 20 1.70 9.72 13.68
C GLU A 20 3.13 10.23 13.41
N GLU A 21 4.05 9.95 14.33
CA GLU A 21 5.47 10.31 14.18
C GLU A 21 6.09 9.61 12.97
N LEU A 22 5.79 8.33 12.76
CA LEU A 22 6.34 7.56 11.66
C LEU A 22 5.85 8.07 10.30
N LEU A 23 4.56 8.41 10.19
CA LEU A 23 3.98 9.01 8.99
C LEU A 23 4.60 10.37 8.71
N LYS A 24 4.66 11.24 9.72
CA LYS A 24 5.26 12.57 9.59
C LYS A 24 6.72 12.46 9.15
N TRP A 25 7.50 11.61 9.80
CA TRP A 25 8.90 11.38 9.47
C TRP A 25 9.08 10.91 8.02
N ALA A 26 8.24 9.98 7.55
CA ALA A 26 8.33 9.46 6.19
C ALA A 26 8.12 10.56 5.15
N PHE A 27 7.07 11.37 5.30
CA PHE A 27 6.76 12.44 4.35
C PHE A 27 7.74 13.61 4.44
N ASP A 28 8.24 13.96 5.63
CA ASP A 28 9.25 15.02 5.78
C ASP A 28 10.60 14.65 5.12
N ASN A 29 11.01 13.37 5.20
CA ASN A 29 12.33 12.94 4.72
C ASN A 29 12.35 12.50 3.25
N PHE A 30 11.22 12.03 2.73
CA PHE A 30 11.11 11.47 1.39
C PHE A 30 10.16 12.22 0.47
N GLY A 31 9.25 13.06 1.00
CA GLY A 31 8.30 13.83 0.22
C GLY A 31 7.52 12.94 -0.75
N ASP A 32 7.54 13.32 -2.03
CA ASP A 32 6.87 12.56 -3.09
C ASP A 32 7.51 11.19 -3.37
N ARG A 33 8.63 10.80 -2.74
CA ARG A 33 9.17 9.42 -2.82
C ARG A 33 8.60 8.49 -1.75
N ALA A 34 7.68 8.97 -0.91
CA ALA A 34 6.89 8.17 0.02
C ALA A 34 5.41 8.18 -0.40
N ALA A 35 4.74 7.04 -0.29
CA ALA A 35 3.30 6.97 -0.53
C ALA A 35 2.60 5.89 0.30
N ILE A 36 1.34 6.15 0.64
CA ILE A 36 0.42 5.19 1.25
C ILE A 36 -0.18 4.32 0.16
N GLY A 37 0.12 3.02 0.19
CA GLY A 37 -0.53 2.02 -0.65
C GLY A 37 -1.73 1.44 0.09
N THR A 38 -2.93 1.59 -0.49
CA THR A 38 -4.18 1.14 0.14
C THR A 38 -5.10 0.43 -0.83
N SER A 39 -5.80 -0.59 -0.34
CA SER A 39 -6.94 -1.25 -0.99
C SER A 39 -8.29 -0.68 -0.53
N PHE A 40 -8.27 0.45 0.21
CA PHE A 40 -9.45 1.08 0.84
C PHE A 40 -10.16 0.22 1.87
N GLN A 41 -9.46 -0.78 2.42
CA GLN A 41 -9.87 -1.44 3.65
C GLN A 41 -9.61 -0.55 4.87
N LEU A 42 -10.23 -0.88 6.00
CA LEU A 42 -10.25 -0.10 7.25
C LEU A 42 -8.90 0.55 7.59
N THR A 43 -7.83 -0.25 7.74
CA THR A 43 -6.50 0.25 8.13
C THR A 43 -5.95 1.31 7.17
N GLY A 44 -6.17 1.12 5.87
CA GLY A 44 -5.68 2.07 4.87
C GLY A 44 -6.38 3.41 4.97
N THR A 45 -7.68 3.42 5.29
CA THR A 45 -8.45 4.66 5.50
C THR A 45 -8.01 5.39 6.77
N VAL A 46 -7.72 4.65 7.86
CA VAL A 46 -7.16 5.23 9.10
C VAL A 46 -5.80 5.88 8.85
N ILE A 47 -4.92 5.23 8.07
CA ILE A 47 -3.60 5.81 7.74
C ILE A 47 -3.73 7.11 6.95
N ILE A 48 -4.68 7.19 6.01
CA ILE A 48 -4.95 8.44 5.26
C ILE A 48 -5.42 9.53 6.21
N ASP A 49 -6.34 9.21 7.12
CA ASP A 49 -6.86 10.17 8.11
C ASP A 49 -5.75 10.68 9.03
N LEU A 50 -4.92 9.79 9.57
CA LEU A 50 -3.76 10.16 10.38
C LEU A 50 -2.80 11.05 9.56
N ALA A 51 -2.39 10.63 8.36
CA ALA A 51 -1.49 11.42 7.53
C ALA A 51 -2.03 12.84 7.29
N SER A 52 -3.34 12.98 7.03
CA SER A 52 -3.96 14.30 6.81
C SER A 52 -3.88 15.26 7.98
N LYS A 53 -3.74 14.76 9.22
CA LYS A 53 -3.61 15.57 10.44
C LYS A 53 -2.17 16.02 10.70
N TYR A 54 -1.19 15.22 10.27
CA TYR A 54 0.23 15.41 10.65
C TYR A 54 1.15 15.86 9.52
N THR A 55 0.70 15.78 8.26
CA THR A 55 1.45 16.30 7.10
C THR A 55 0.54 17.09 6.16
N LYS A 56 1.09 18.17 5.59
CA LYS A 56 0.40 19.04 4.63
C LYS A 56 0.34 18.46 3.22
N ARG A 57 1.24 17.54 2.88
CA ARG A 57 1.34 16.93 1.54
C ARG A 57 1.77 15.47 1.68
N PHE A 58 0.96 14.58 1.14
CA PHE A 58 1.23 13.15 1.13
C PHE A 58 0.65 12.51 -0.12
N ARG A 59 1.30 11.44 -0.60
CA ARG A 59 0.84 10.64 -1.74
C ARG A 59 0.07 9.43 -1.26
N VAL A 60 -0.99 9.10 -2.00
CA VAL A 60 -1.79 7.88 -1.80
C VAL A 60 -1.96 7.21 -3.14
N PHE A 61 -1.73 5.91 -3.21
CA PHE A 61 -2.00 5.11 -4.39
C PHE A 61 -2.84 3.89 -4.06
N THR A 62 -3.53 3.40 -5.08
CA THR A 62 -4.28 2.15 -5.05
C THR A 62 -4.06 1.37 -6.34
N ILE A 63 -4.23 0.05 -6.23
CA ILE A 63 -4.18 -0.84 -7.38
C ILE A 63 -5.61 -1.08 -7.82
N ASP A 64 -5.98 -0.43 -8.91
CA ASP A 64 -7.29 -0.58 -9.51
C ASP A 64 -7.26 -1.80 -10.43
N THR A 65 -7.75 -2.92 -9.92
CA THR A 65 -7.76 -4.19 -10.67
C THR A 65 -8.75 -4.18 -11.84
N LEU A 66 -9.54 -3.10 -12.01
CA LEU A 66 -10.70 -2.99 -12.89
C LEU A 66 -11.82 -3.99 -12.53
N ARG A 67 -11.77 -4.55 -11.33
CA ARG A 67 -12.73 -5.52 -10.76
C ARG A 67 -13.00 -5.26 -9.28
N LEU A 68 -12.78 -4.02 -8.83
CA LEU A 68 -13.11 -3.62 -7.46
C LEU A 68 -14.63 -3.52 -7.31
N HIS A 69 -15.12 -3.65 -6.09
CA HIS A 69 -16.53 -3.42 -5.79
C HIS A 69 -16.88 -1.95 -6.07
N PRO A 70 -18.10 -1.64 -6.59
CA PRO A 70 -18.56 -0.27 -6.75
C PRO A 70 -18.39 0.59 -5.48
N GLU A 71 -18.67 0.01 -4.32
CA GLU A 71 -18.53 0.63 -3.00
C GLU A 71 -17.07 1.03 -2.71
N THR A 72 -16.09 0.30 -3.26
CA THR A 72 -14.67 0.66 -3.16
C THR A 72 -14.36 1.91 -3.97
N TYR A 73 -14.94 2.05 -5.17
CA TYR A 73 -14.79 3.27 -5.97
C TYR A 73 -15.47 4.46 -5.29
N ASP A 74 -16.61 4.26 -4.65
CA ASP A 74 -17.30 5.31 -3.89
C ASP A 74 -16.48 5.74 -2.66
N ALA A 75 -15.89 4.79 -1.93
CA ALA A 75 -14.99 5.08 -0.82
C ALA A 75 -13.74 5.88 -1.28
N ILE A 76 -13.16 5.52 -2.43
CA ILE A 76 -12.05 6.27 -3.04
C ILE A 76 -12.47 7.73 -3.30
N LYS A 77 -13.60 7.94 -4.01
CA LYS A 77 -14.10 9.29 -4.33
C LYS A 77 -14.41 10.10 -3.07
N ALA A 78 -15.02 9.46 -2.07
CA ALA A 78 -15.30 10.10 -0.79
C ALA A 78 -14.03 10.54 -0.07
N ALA A 79 -12.98 9.70 -0.08
CA ALA A 79 -11.68 10.04 0.48
C ALA A 79 -11.00 11.19 -0.29
N GLU A 80 -10.99 11.16 -1.63
CA GLU A 80 -10.46 12.25 -2.46
C GLU A 80 -11.13 13.58 -2.13
N LYS A 81 -12.47 13.58 -2.00
CA LYS A 81 -13.25 14.76 -1.63
C LYS A 81 -12.97 15.23 -0.19
N LYS A 82 -12.97 14.31 0.78
CA LYS A 82 -12.80 14.63 2.20
C LYS A 82 -11.42 15.23 2.50
N TYR A 83 -10.37 14.64 1.93
CA TYR A 83 -8.99 15.01 2.23
C TYR A 83 -8.38 15.96 1.19
N GLY A 84 -9.11 16.34 0.14
CA GLY A 84 -8.64 17.28 -0.88
C GLY A 84 -7.41 16.75 -1.65
N LEU A 85 -7.34 15.45 -1.88
CA LEU A 85 -6.20 14.78 -2.53
C LEU A 85 -6.66 13.97 -3.74
N LYS A 86 -5.73 13.72 -4.67
CA LYS A 86 -5.93 12.81 -5.79
C LYS A 86 -5.28 11.47 -5.48
N ILE A 87 -6.07 10.39 -5.53
CA ILE A 87 -5.58 9.03 -5.29
C ILE A 87 -5.06 8.48 -6.61
N GLU A 88 -3.77 8.14 -6.64
CA GLU A 88 -3.13 7.57 -7.82
C GLU A 88 -3.64 6.15 -8.05
N ARG A 89 -4.11 5.87 -9.27
CA ARG A 89 -4.67 4.57 -9.63
C ARG A 89 -3.71 3.88 -10.59
N PHE A 90 -3.15 2.76 -10.15
CA PHE A 90 -2.35 1.88 -11.01
C PHE A 90 -3.25 0.76 -11.51
N THR A 91 -3.55 0.78 -12.81
CA THR A 91 -4.38 -0.23 -13.48
C THR A 91 -3.50 -1.32 -14.13
N PRO A 92 -4.06 -2.46 -14.57
CA PRO A 92 -3.33 -3.49 -15.33
C PRO A 92 -2.79 -2.93 -16.65
N ASP A 93 -1.69 -3.49 -17.16
CA ASP A 93 -1.29 -3.27 -18.55
C ASP A 93 -2.41 -3.73 -19.51
N GLY A 94 -2.79 -2.87 -20.46
CA GLY A 94 -3.91 -3.14 -21.36
C GLY A 94 -3.67 -4.33 -22.29
N SER A 95 -2.44 -4.51 -22.77
CA SER A 95 -2.10 -5.60 -23.69
C SER A 95 -2.04 -6.95 -22.97
N ALA A 96 -1.45 -6.98 -21.77
CA ALA A 96 -1.41 -8.17 -20.93
C ALA A 96 -2.82 -8.57 -20.46
N LEU A 97 -3.64 -7.59 -20.07
CA LEU A 97 -5.03 -7.80 -19.70
C LEU A 97 -5.82 -8.39 -20.88
N LYS A 98 -5.73 -7.78 -22.06
CA LYS A 98 -6.41 -8.27 -23.26
C LYS A 98 -6.02 -9.71 -23.58
N ASN A 99 -4.73 -10.02 -23.60
CA ASN A 99 -4.24 -11.38 -23.86
C ASN A 99 -4.77 -12.40 -22.84
N MET A 100 -4.78 -12.05 -21.54
CA MET A 100 -5.33 -12.90 -20.50
C MET A 100 -6.82 -13.20 -20.73
N LEU A 101 -7.60 -12.17 -21.09
CA LEU A 101 -9.04 -12.28 -21.35
C LEU A 101 -9.34 -13.08 -22.62
N ASP A 102 -8.61 -12.83 -23.71
CA ASP A 102 -8.78 -13.56 -24.97
C ASP A 102 -8.53 -15.07 -24.81
N ARG A 103 -7.59 -15.45 -23.92
CA ARG A 103 -7.21 -16.86 -23.70
C ARG A 103 -8.07 -17.60 -22.70
N PHE A 104 -8.51 -16.94 -21.63
CA PHE A 104 -9.09 -17.61 -20.47
C PHE A 104 -10.44 -17.03 -20.02
N GLY A 105 -10.89 -15.92 -20.62
CA GLY A 105 -12.12 -15.22 -20.25
C GLY A 105 -12.03 -14.42 -18.95
N GLU A 106 -13.09 -13.69 -18.65
CA GLU A 106 -13.18 -12.73 -17.54
C GLU A 106 -13.13 -13.38 -16.15
N TYR A 107 -13.45 -14.67 -16.06
CA TYR A 107 -13.65 -15.42 -14.81
C TYR A 107 -12.61 -16.54 -14.61
N LEU A 108 -11.45 -16.45 -15.27
CA LEU A 108 -10.37 -17.44 -15.20
C LEU A 108 -9.96 -17.85 -13.77
N PHE A 109 -10.13 -16.94 -12.81
CA PHE A 109 -9.77 -17.16 -11.40
C PHE A 109 -10.66 -18.18 -10.68
N PHE A 110 -11.79 -18.60 -11.25
CA PHE A 110 -12.59 -19.71 -10.72
C PHE A 110 -12.20 -21.08 -11.30
N MET A 111 -11.35 -21.11 -12.33
CA MET A 111 -11.03 -22.34 -13.03
C MET A 111 -10.02 -23.18 -12.25
N ASP A 112 -8.91 -22.58 -11.83
CA ASP A 112 -7.89 -23.22 -11.02
C ASP A 112 -6.94 -22.19 -10.37
N LYS A 113 -6.10 -22.68 -9.45
CA LYS A 113 -5.14 -21.86 -8.70
C LYS A 113 -4.14 -21.14 -9.62
N ALA A 114 -3.63 -21.78 -10.66
CA ALA A 114 -2.64 -21.18 -11.55
C ALA A 114 -3.24 -19.99 -12.33
N LYS A 115 -4.49 -20.11 -12.78
CA LYS A 115 -5.22 -19.03 -13.44
C LYS A 115 -5.62 -17.91 -12.47
N GLN A 116 -5.97 -18.24 -11.24
CA GLN A 116 -6.18 -17.25 -10.18
C GLN A 116 -4.90 -16.45 -9.89
N GLU A 117 -3.77 -17.11 -9.78
CA GLU A 117 -2.46 -16.48 -9.59
C GLU A 117 -2.06 -15.63 -10.80
N TYR A 118 -2.30 -16.11 -12.02
CA TYR A 118 -2.07 -15.35 -13.25
C TYR A 118 -2.94 -14.09 -13.32
N CYS A 119 -4.23 -14.19 -12.97
CA CYS A 119 -5.12 -13.04 -12.86
C CYS A 119 -4.61 -12.02 -11.84
N CYS A 120 -4.18 -12.47 -10.65
CA CYS A 120 -3.56 -11.61 -9.66
C CYS A 120 -2.26 -10.99 -10.17
N MET A 121 -1.45 -11.74 -10.91
CA MET A 121 -0.20 -11.25 -11.46
C MET A 121 -0.47 -10.06 -12.39
N VAL A 122 -1.35 -10.23 -13.38
CA VAL A 122 -1.69 -9.19 -14.37
C VAL A 122 -2.40 -8.01 -13.72
N ARG A 123 -3.43 -8.28 -12.91
CA ARG A 123 -4.31 -7.20 -12.40
C ARG A 123 -3.78 -6.47 -11.18
N LYS A 124 -2.91 -7.11 -10.39
CA LYS A 124 -2.50 -6.60 -9.08
C LYS A 124 -0.99 -6.52 -8.90
N VAL A 125 -0.27 -7.61 -9.15
CA VAL A 125 1.16 -7.67 -8.82
C VAL A 125 1.95 -6.76 -9.75
N GLU A 126 1.77 -6.86 -11.07
CA GLU A 126 2.50 -6.04 -12.03
C GLU A 126 2.23 -4.52 -11.83
N PRO A 127 0.97 -4.06 -11.70
CA PRO A 127 0.70 -2.65 -11.42
C PRO A 127 1.29 -2.17 -10.09
N ASN A 128 1.29 -3.03 -9.06
CA ASN A 128 1.93 -2.71 -7.79
C ASN A 128 3.44 -2.53 -7.95
N LYS A 129 4.12 -3.39 -8.71
CA LYS A 129 5.54 -3.21 -9.02
C LYS A 129 5.81 -1.87 -9.70
N ARG A 130 4.95 -1.47 -10.65
CA ARG A 130 5.06 -0.14 -11.29
C ARG A 130 4.91 1.00 -10.29
N ALA A 131 3.96 0.89 -9.36
CA ALA A 131 3.81 1.87 -8.28
C ALA A 131 5.08 1.96 -7.41
N LEU A 132 5.60 0.81 -6.97
CA LEU A 132 6.78 0.72 -6.11
C LEU A 132 8.06 1.27 -6.77
N LYS A 133 8.20 1.16 -8.10
CA LYS A 133 9.32 1.77 -8.85
C LYS A 133 9.42 3.30 -8.66
N THR A 134 8.30 3.95 -8.37
CA THR A 134 8.21 5.40 -8.12
C THR A 134 8.55 5.80 -6.68
N LEU A 135 8.79 4.82 -5.80
CA LEU A 135 8.90 5.04 -4.35
C LEU A 135 10.27 4.61 -3.81
N ASN A 136 10.63 5.26 -2.70
CA ASN A 136 11.65 4.82 -1.77
C ASN A 136 11.02 4.33 -0.45
N VAL A 137 9.86 4.88 -0.09
CA VAL A 137 9.10 4.47 1.10
C VAL A 137 7.70 4.03 0.70
N TRP A 138 7.33 2.82 1.08
CA TRP A 138 6.01 2.26 0.88
C TRP A 138 5.30 2.08 2.22
N ILE A 139 4.25 2.87 2.46
CA ILE A 139 3.45 2.81 3.68
C ILE A 139 2.25 1.88 3.45
N THR A 140 2.04 0.93 4.36
CA THR A 140 1.03 -0.13 4.25
C THR A 140 0.15 -0.23 5.48
N GLY A 141 -1.07 -0.73 5.30
CA GLY A 141 -2.03 -1.01 6.38
C GLY A 141 -1.89 -2.40 7.01
N LEU A 142 -0.68 -2.96 7.07
CA LEU A 142 -0.45 -4.25 7.71
C LEU A 142 -0.46 -4.12 9.23
N ARG A 143 -1.06 -5.11 9.90
CA ARG A 143 -1.09 -5.21 11.36
C ARG A 143 -0.78 -6.63 11.82
N LYS A 144 -0.25 -6.76 13.03
CA LYS A 144 0.13 -8.06 13.62
C LYS A 144 -1.07 -8.97 13.88
N ASP A 145 -2.24 -8.39 14.16
CA ASP A 145 -3.47 -9.11 14.52
C ASP A 145 -4.27 -9.65 13.31
N GLN A 146 -3.82 -9.40 12.08
CA GLN A 146 -4.58 -9.76 10.86
C GLN A 146 -4.46 -11.22 10.46
N SER A 147 -3.35 -11.89 10.79
CA SER A 147 -3.17 -13.34 10.57
C SER A 147 -1.97 -13.87 11.35
N ASP A 148 -1.91 -15.19 11.53
CA ASP A 148 -0.77 -15.84 12.20
C ASP A 148 0.58 -15.53 11.53
N TYR A 149 0.59 -15.39 10.21
CA TYR A 149 1.78 -15.04 9.42
C TYR A 149 2.26 -13.58 9.62
N ARG A 150 1.47 -12.74 10.30
CA ARG A 150 1.77 -11.30 10.46
C ARG A 150 2.21 -10.93 11.87
N LYS A 151 2.26 -11.88 12.80
CA LYS A 151 2.65 -11.64 14.21
C LYS A 151 4.01 -10.95 14.38
N THR A 152 4.90 -11.12 13.42
CA THR A 152 6.26 -10.56 13.42
C THR A 152 6.40 -9.29 12.56
N VAL A 153 5.31 -8.72 12.05
CA VAL A 153 5.37 -7.49 11.24
C VAL A 153 5.91 -6.34 12.08
N GLU A 154 7.06 -5.82 11.70
CA GLU A 154 7.63 -4.60 12.25
C GLU A 154 7.01 -3.35 11.61
N LYS A 155 7.02 -2.22 12.34
CA LYS A 155 6.57 -0.94 11.80
C LYS A 155 7.50 -0.44 10.69
N ALA A 156 8.78 -0.77 10.72
CA ALA A 156 9.74 -0.37 9.71
C ALA A 156 10.65 -1.55 9.32
N ALA A 157 10.70 -1.87 8.04
CA ALA A 157 11.57 -2.91 7.49
C ALA A 157 12.08 -2.50 6.10
N ILE A 158 13.29 -2.92 5.75
CA ILE A 158 13.79 -2.84 4.37
C ILE A 158 13.35 -4.09 3.62
N ILE A 159 12.69 -3.90 2.48
CA ILE A 159 12.40 -4.96 1.52
C ILE A 159 13.21 -4.73 0.25
N GLU A 160 13.38 -5.79 -0.54
CA GLU A 160 13.91 -5.70 -1.89
C GLU A 160 12.80 -5.93 -2.91
N GLU A 161 12.67 -5.02 -3.87
CA GLU A 161 11.73 -5.12 -4.98
C GLU A 161 12.49 -4.81 -6.28
N ASP A 162 12.49 -5.75 -7.22
CA ASP A 162 13.21 -5.65 -8.51
C ASP A 162 14.67 -5.15 -8.34
N GLY A 163 15.39 -5.69 -7.34
CA GLY A 163 16.80 -5.33 -7.05
C GLY A 163 17.00 -3.95 -6.39
N ARG A 164 15.92 -3.26 -6.01
CA ARG A 164 15.97 -1.98 -5.28
C ARG A 164 15.49 -2.16 -3.85
N LYS A 165 16.16 -1.46 -2.92
CA LYS A 165 15.70 -1.35 -1.54
C LYS A 165 14.54 -0.37 -1.43
N ILE A 166 13.50 -0.79 -0.73
CA ILE A 166 12.35 0.05 -0.36
C ILE A 166 12.18 -0.05 1.16
N LEU A 167 12.04 1.10 1.82
CA LEU A 167 11.61 1.13 3.21
C LEU A 167 10.11 0.89 3.25
N LYS A 168 9.71 -0.26 3.76
CA LYS A 168 8.32 -0.58 4.01
C LYS A 168 7.95 -0.15 5.43
N LEU A 169 6.91 0.68 5.53
CA LEU A 169 6.36 1.14 6.79
C LEU A 169 4.97 0.55 7.03
N SER A 170 4.72 0.09 8.24
CA SER A 170 3.43 -0.43 8.71
C SER A 170 3.05 0.32 9.99
N PRO A 171 2.62 1.60 9.92
CA PRO A 171 2.46 2.46 11.10
C PRO A 171 1.51 1.90 12.17
N LEU A 172 0.54 1.10 11.73
CA LEU A 172 -0.48 0.51 12.58
C LEU A 172 -0.14 -0.94 12.97
N ALA A 173 1.13 -1.37 12.84
CA ALA A 173 1.56 -2.75 13.11
C ALA A 173 1.14 -3.24 14.51
N ASP A 174 1.21 -2.35 15.50
CA ASP A 174 0.91 -2.63 16.91
C ASP A 174 -0.53 -2.27 17.33
N TRP A 175 -1.38 -1.84 16.39
CA TRP A 175 -2.78 -1.54 16.68
C TRP A 175 -3.63 -2.80 16.52
N ASP A 176 -4.56 -2.98 17.44
CA ASP A 176 -5.58 -4.02 17.35
C ASP A 176 -6.82 -3.53 16.57
N MET A 177 -7.70 -4.47 16.22
CA MET A 177 -8.96 -4.16 15.55
C MET A 177 -9.84 -3.19 16.33
N ALA A 178 -9.89 -3.25 17.66
CA ALA A 178 -10.73 -2.36 18.46
C ALA A 178 -10.31 -0.89 18.28
N LYS A 179 -9.00 -0.63 18.36
CA LYS A 179 -8.44 0.70 18.14
C LYS A 179 -8.60 1.21 16.71
N ILE A 180 -8.64 0.31 15.72
CA ILE A 180 -8.91 0.69 14.32
C ILE A 180 -10.35 1.19 14.11
N TRP A 181 -11.30 0.71 14.91
CA TRP A 181 -12.71 1.11 14.83
C TRP A 181 -13.05 2.37 15.65
N GLN A 182 -12.20 2.77 16.59
CA GLN A 182 -12.36 3.97 17.42
C GLN A 182 -11.94 5.24 16.67
#